data_AF-A0A933ZUY9-F1
#
_entry.id   AF-A0A933ZUY9-F1
#
_cell.length_a   1.000
_cell.length_b   1.000
_cell.length_c   1.000
_cell.angle_alpha   90.00
_cell.angle_beta   90.00
_cell.angle_gamma   90.00
#
_symmetry.space_group_name_H-M   'P 1'
#
loop_
_entity.id
_entity.type
_entity.pdbx_description
1 polymer ?
#
loop_
_entity_poly.entity_id
_entity_poly.type
_entity_poly.pdbx_seq_one_letter_code
_entity_poly.pdbx_strand_id
1 'polypeptide(L)'
;MHRSLSLVAAGVLRAVPARARAAGGATDITLLAWSSTGELALIEERRHGPEGGGAHSYRVVGPGVEQIHYEVSRNFTPGDPSREQKISEKECVKNLRALKKVLKSHKFTGVTLHREACEGMRGEAVTIGEKEAAAADGAELEPLGDALVRRDWRLRLDGRALAIEGPKGSKELRLPRPIRPEQAHVLLSPQRRLLLILVSSQDGDQSIAAGFASKSGEIADFQ
;
A
#
# COMPACT_ATOMS: atom_id res chain seq x y z
N MET A 1 7.05 69.71 27.32
CA MET A 1 6.06 69.90 26.24
C MET A 1 6.65 69.27 24.97
N HIS A 2 6.61 67.95 24.81
CA HIS A 2 5.56 67.17 24.14
C HIS A 2 5.27 67.62 22.70
N ARG A 3 5.78 66.86 21.71
CA ARG A 3 5.01 66.34 20.56
C ARG A 3 5.79 65.27 19.79
N SER A 4 5.48 64.04 20.17
CA SER A 4 5.37 62.77 19.44
C SER A 4 5.80 62.72 17.97
N LEU A 5 6.85 61.92 17.69
CA LEU A 5 7.02 61.24 16.40
C LEU A 5 6.05 60.04 16.35
N SER A 6 5.13 60.04 15.38
CA SER A 6 4.41 58.83 14.97
C SER A 6 5.06 58.30 13.69
N LEU A 7 5.87 57.25 13.82
CA LEU A 7 6.38 56.50 12.68
C LEU A 7 5.50 55.27 12.51
N VAL A 8 4.64 55.29 11.48
CA VAL A 8 3.86 54.13 11.06
C VAL A 8 4.83 53.19 10.33
N ALA A 9 5.25 52.13 11.01
CA ALA A 9 6.00 51.05 10.39
C ALA A 9 5.03 50.21 9.53
N ALA A 10 5.07 50.42 8.21
CA ALA A 10 4.38 49.58 7.25
C ALA A 10 5.02 48.18 7.24
N GLY A 11 4.38 47.24 7.90
CA GLY A 11 4.76 45.83 7.90
C GLY A 11 4.57 45.22 6.52
N VAL A 12 5.68 44.88 5.86
CA VAL A 12 5.69 44.06 4.66
C VAL A 12 5.32 42.64 5.05
N LEU A 13 4.05 42.27 4.83
CA LEU A 13 3.58 40.88 4.85
C LEU A 13 4.33 40.12 3.74
N ARG A 14 5.41 39.42 4.11
CA ARG A 14 5.99 38.37 3.29
C ARG A 14 4.95 37.27 3.13
N ALA A 15 4.29 37.23 1.98
CA ALA A 15 3.51 36.10 1.55
C ALA A 15 4.40 34.84 1.61
N VAL A 16 4.10 33.96 2.56
CA VAL A 16 4.67 32.61 2.57
C VAL A 16 4.17 31.95 1.29
N PRO A 17 5.04 31.46 0.39
CA PRO A 17 4.57 30.73 -0.78
C PRO A 17 3.81 29.52 -0.26
N ALA A 18 2.50 29.48 -0.51
CA ALA A 18 1.71 28.27 -0.38
C ALA A 18 2.40 27.23 -1.26
N ARG A 19 3.08 26.28 -0.62
CA ARG A 19 3.60 25.10 -1.30
C ARG A 19 2.41 24.53 -2.07
N ALA A 20 2.50 24.54 -3.40
CA ALA A 20 1.64 23.75 -4.24
C ALA A 20 1.75 22.31 -3.71
N ARG A 21 0.73 21.87 -2.96
CA ARG A 21 0.59 20.49 -2.55
C ARG A 21 0.54 19.69 -3.84
N ALA A 22 1.47 18.75 -4.00
CA ALA A 22 1.47 17.88 -5.15
C ALA A 22 0.08 17.25 -5.27
N ALA A 23 -0.54 17.39 -6.44
CA ALA A 23 -1.88 16.91 -6.76
C ALA A 23 -1.93 15.37 -6.90
N GLY A 24 -1.24 14.65 -6.01
CA GLY A 24 -1.29 13.21 -5.89
C GLY A 24 -2.38 12.84 -4.89
N GLY A 25 -3.35 12.06 -5.35
CA GLY A 25 -4.34 11.45 -4.47
C GLY A 25 -3.71 10.56 -3.39
N ALA A 26 -4.40 10.34 -2.28
CA ALA A 26 -3.97 9.37 -1.26
C ALA A 26 -4.26 7.94 -1.74
N THR A 27 -3.31 7.02 -1.57
CA THR A 27 -3.49 5.59 -1.82
C THR A 27 -3.58 4.83 -0.51
N ASP A 28 -4.67 4.09 -0.29
CA ASP A 28 -4.78 3.10 0.77
C ASP A 28 -4.42 1.72 0.23
N ILE A 29 -3.59 0.97 0.96
CA ILE A 29 -3.21 -0.40 0.62
C ILE A 29 -3.68 -1.34 1.72
N THR A 30 -4.57 -2.27 1.36
CA THR A 30 -5.08 -3.29 2.27
C THR A 30 -4.57 -4.67 1.85
N LEU A 31 -4.01 -5.42 2.79
CA LEU A 31 -3.71 -6.83 2.57
C LEU A 31 -5.02 -7.64 2.62
N LEU A 32 -5.31 -8.37 1.55
CA LEU A 32 -6.52 -9.19 1.46
C LEU A 32 -6.26 -10.65 1.80
N ALA A 33 -5.20 -11.23 1.26
CA ALA A 33 -4.91 -12.64 1.43
C ALA A 33 -3.44 -12.97 1.19
N TRP A 34 -3.02 -14.11 1.70
CA TRP A 34 -1.74 -14.75 1.37
C TRP A 34 -1.98 -15.93 0.42
N SER A 35 -1.03 -16.18 -0.47
CA SER A 35 -0.96 -17.47 -1.18
C SER A 35 -0.79 -18.61 -0.17
N SER A 36 -1.23 -19.82 -0.54
CA SER A 36 -1.10 -21.00 0.33
C SER A 36 0.35 -21.33 0.74
N THR A 37 1.34 -20.93 -0.08
CA THR A 37 2.75 -21.08 0.26
C THR A 37 3.27 -19.97 1.17
N GLY A 38 2.57 -18.85 1.28
CA GLY A 38 2.98 -17.66 2.03
C GLY A 38 4.07 -16.83 1.35
N GLU A 39 4.36 -17.09 0.07
CA GLU A 39 5.40 -16.37 -0.69
C GLU A 39 4.85 -15.14 -1.42
N LEU A 40 3.54 -15.04 -1.57
CA LEU A 40 2.84 -13.97 -2.28
C LEU A 40 1.68 -13.44 -1.47
N ALA A 41 1.37 -12.16 -1.63
CA ALA A 41 0.19 -11.51 -1.09
C ALA A 41 -0.71 -10.98 -2.21
N LEU A 42 -2.01 -11.00 -1.96
CA LEU A 42 -3.01 -10.25 -2.69
C LEU A 42 -3.32 -9.00 -1.88
N ILE A 43 -3.16 -7.84 -2.51
CA ILE A 43 -3.50 -6.55 -1.92
C ILE A 43 -4.61 -5.85 -2.72
N GLU A 44 -5.38 -5.04 -2.03
CA GLU A 44 -6.27 -4.03 -2.57
C GLU A 44 -5.56 -2.67 -2.51
N GLU A 45 -5.71 -1.88 -3.57
CA GLU A 45 -5.24 -0.50 -3.61
C GLU A 45 -6.43 0.40 -3.94
N ARG A 46 -6.70 1.38 -3.08
CA ARG A 46 -7.72 2.40 -3.28
C ARG A 46 -7.05 3.77 -3.38
N ARG A 47 -7.06 4.33 -4.58
CA ARG A 47 -6.55 5.68 -4.85
C ARG A 47 -7.69 6.68 -4.78
N HIS A 48 -7.53 7.75 -4.02
CA HIS A 48 -8.53 8.80 -3.82
C HIS A 48 -8.14 10.06 -4.59
N GLY A 49 -8.99 10.57 -5.46
CA GLY A 49 -8.73 11.81 -6.21
C GLY A 49 -8.89 13.07 -5.35
N PRO A 50 -8.10 14.13 -5.58
CA PRO A 50 -8.19 15.39 -4.81
C PRO A 50 -9.54 16.11 -4.96
N GLU A 51 -10.28 15.86 -6.05
CA GLU A 51 -11.57 16.50 -6.36
C GLU A 51 -12.75 15.51 -6.31
N GLY A 52 -12.56 14.39 -5.60
CA GLY A 52 -13.51 13.28 -5.59
C GLY A 52 -13.22 12.25 -6.68
N GLY A 53 -13.88 11.10 -6.53
CA GLY A 53 -13.58 9.93 -7.35
C GLY A 53 -12.29 9.21 -6.91
N GLY A 54 -11.90 8.18 -7.64
CA GLY A 54 -10.76 7.34 -7.29
C GLY A 54 -10.56 6.17 -8.24
N ALA A 55 -9.56 5.34 -7.94
CA ALA A 55 -9.37 4.05 -8.59
C ALA A 55 -9.27 2.94 -7.56
N HIS A 56 -9.81 1.79 -7.92
CA HIS A 56 -9.77 0.59 -7.13
C HIS A 56 -9.13 -0.51 -7.98
N SER A 57 -8.00 -1.01 -7.50
CA SER A 57 -7.25 -2.08 -8.16
C SER A 57 -6.83 -3.16 -7.17
N TYR A 58 -6.58 -4.35 -7.70
CA TYR A 58 -5.93 -5.42 -6.96
C TYR A 58 -4.56 -5.71 -7.55
N ARG A 59 -3.62 -6.15 -6.71
CA ARG A 59 -2.27 -6.52 -7.14
C ARG A 59 -1.77 -7.73 -6.38
N VAL A 60 -1.02 -8.60 -7.07
CA VAL A 60 -0.31 -9.71 -6.43
C VAL A 60 1.14 -9.32 -6.27
N VAL A 61 1.64 -9.36 -5.03
CA VAL A 61 2.96 -8.86 -4.66
C VAL A 61 3.85 -9.98 -4.12
N GLY A 62 5.12 -9.96 -4.50
CA GLY A 62 6.13 -10.93 -4.06
C GLY A 62 7.05 -11.40 -5.20
N PRO A 63 7.98 -12.33 -4.92
CA PRO A 63 9.01 -12.75 -5.86
C PRO A 63 8.44 -13.50 -7.06
N GLY A 64 8.98 -13.21 -8.25
CA GLY A 64 8.68 -13.97 -9.47
C GLY A 64 7.29 -13.74 -10.05
N VAL A 65 6.58 -12.70 -9.61
CA VAL A 65 5.27 -12.31 -10.18
C VAL A 65 5.33 -10.89 -10.73
N GLU A 66 4.73 -10.69 -11.89
CA GLU A 66 4.58 -9.37 -12.47
C GLU A 66 3.62 -8.52 -11.62
N GLN A 67 4.06 -7.30 -11.29
CA GLN A 67 3.37 -6.39 -10.39
C GLN A 67 2.26 -5.60 -11.11
N ILE A 68 1.33 -6.32 -11.75
CA ILE A 68 0.24 -5.74 -12.54
C ILE A 68 -0.86 -5.21 -11.62
N HIS A 69 -1.29 -3.97 -11.84
CA HIS A 69 -2.48 -3.39 -11.22
C HIS A 69 -3.73 -3.80 -12.02
N TYR A 70 -4.53 -4.71 -11.46
CA TYR A 70 -5.82 -5.11 -12.02
C TYR A 70 -6.89 -4.13 -11.60
N GLU A 71 -7.00 -3.02 -12.33
CA GLU A 71 -7.99 -1.98 -12.06
C GLU A 71 -9.41 -2.50 -12.35
N VAL A 72 -10.30 -2.42 -11.36
CA VAL A 72 -11.69 -2.88 -11.45
C VAL A 72 -12.68 -1.73 -11.37
N SER A 73 -12.25 -0.58 -10.86
CA SER A 73 -13.02 0.66 -10.89
C SER A 73 -12.07 1.84 -11.05
N ARG A 74 -12.47 2.80 -11.86
CA ARG A 74 -11.85 4.11 -11.95
C ARG A 74 -12.95 5.11 -12.23
N ASN A 75 -12.92 6.17 -11.47
CA ASN A 75 -13.71 7.35 -11.66
C ASN A 75 -12.86 8.54 -11.23
N PHE A 76 -12.00 9.05 -12.10
CA PHE A 76 -11.29 10.30 -11.82
C PHE A 76 -11.99 11.46 -12.51
N THR A 77 -12.15 12.56 -11.79
CA THR A 77 -12.65 13.83 -12.30
C THR A 77 -11.57 14.90 -12.15
N PRO A 78 -10.60 14.97 -13.08
CA PRO A 78 -9.51 15.94 -12.95
C PRO A 78 -9.97 17.32 -13.43
N GLY A 79 -10.34 18.24 -12.53
CA GLY A 79 -10.53 19.68 -12.79
C GLY A 79 -11.68 20.05 -13.73
N ASP A 80 -12.28 19.08 -14.41
CA ASP A 80 -13.35 19.23 -15.39
C ASP A 80 -14.33 18.06 -15.24
N PRO A 81 -15.54 18.29 -14.69
CA PRO A 81 -16.56 17.26 -14.50
C PRO A 81 -17.06 16.64 -15.81
N SER A 82 -16.74 17.23 -16.97
CA SER A 82 -17.14 16.70 -18.28
C SER A 82 -16.24 15.56 -18.81
N ARG A 83 -15.09 15.29 -18.17
CA ARG A 83 -14.12 14.27 -18.60
C ARG A 83 -13.85 13.22 -17.53
N GLU A 84 -14.93 12.59 -17.08
CA GLU A 84 -14.87 11.45 -16.18
C GLU A 84 -14.10 10.29 -16.84
N GLN A 85 -12.98 9.88 -16.25
CA GLN A 85 -12.24 8.70 -16.72
C GLN A 85 -12.82 7.46 -16.06
N LYS A 86 -13.64 6.73 -16.82
CA LYS A 86 -14.25 5.47 -16.40
C LYS A 86 -13.59 4.27 -17.08
N ILE A 87 -13.32 3.23 -16.29
CA ILE A 87 -13.05 1.90 -16.85
C ILE A 87 -14.35 1.33 -17.43
N SER A 88 -14.27 0.73 -18.63
CA SER A 88 -15.45 0.07 -19.21
C SER A 88 -15.75 -1.26 -18.51
N GLU A 89 -17.01 -1.69 -18.48
CA GLU A 89 -17.39 -3.02 -17.95
C GLU A 89 -16.56 -4.14 -18.60
N LYS A 90 -16.37 -4.07 -19.93
CA LYS A 90 -15.56 -5.04 -20.69
C LYS A 90 -14.12 -5.11 -20.18
N GLU A 91 -13.55 -3.97 -19.80
CA GLU A 91 -12.19 -3.88 -19.28
C GLU A 91 -12.11 -4.36 -17.82
N CYS A 92 -13.08 -4.03 -16.98
CA CYS A 92 -13.22 -4.62 -15.64
C CYS A 92 -13.27 -6.15 -15.70
N VAL A 93 -14.12 -6.71 -16.56
CA VAL A 93 -14.25 -8.17 -16.74
C VAL A 93 -12.94 -8.78 -17.26
N LYS A 94 -12.23 -8.09 -18.17
CA LYS A 94 -10.92 -8.52 -18.66
C LYS A 94 -9.90 -8.56 -17.51
N ASN A 95 -9.85 -7.53 -16.68
CA ASN A 95 -8.92 -7.42 -15.56
C ASN A 95 -9.22 -8.46 -14.48
N LEU A 96 -10.49 -8.68 -14.11
CA LEU A 96 -10.87 -9.75 -13.19
C LEU A 96 -10.49 -11.14 -13.73
N ARG A 97 -10.67 -11.38 -15.04
CA ARG A 97 -10.26 -12.65 -15.65
C ARG A 97 -8.74 -12.84 -15.62
N ALA A 98 -7.97 -11.77 -15.82
CA ALA A 98 -6.52 -11.81 -15.74
C ALA A 98 -6.05 -12.07 -14.30
N LEU A 99 -6.62 -11.35 -13.32
CA LEU A 99 -6.39 -11.60 -11.90
C LEU A 99 -6.72 -13.04 -11.52
N LYS A 100 -7.86 -13.59 -11.98
CA LYS A 100 -8.23 -15.00 -11.74
C LYS A 100 -7.15 -15.99 -12.17
N LYS A 101 -6.52 -15.75 -13.31
CA LYS A 101 -5.46 -16.62 -13.83
C LYS A 101 -4.24 -16.60 -12.91
N VAL A 102 -3.83 -15.41 -12.46
CA VAL A 102 -2.70 -15.24 -11.54
C VAL A 102 -3.00 -15.87 -10.18
N LEU A 103 -4.17 -15.59 -9.60
CA LEU A 103 -4.55 -16.20 -8.31
C LEU A 103 -4.56 -17.72 -8.38
N LYS A 104 -5.05 -18.30 -9.48
CA LYS A 104 -5.04 -19.75 -9.70
C LYS A 104 -3.63 -20.31 -9.90
N SER A 105 -2.79 -19.68 -10.71
CA SER A 105 -1.42 -20.15 -10.95
C SER A 105 -0.57 -20.12 -9.68
N HIS A 106 -0.85 -19.17 -8.79
CA HIS A 106 -0.13 -18.96 -7.54
C HIS A 106 -0.84 -19.54 -6.31
N LYS A 107 -1.86 -20.38 -6.50
CA LYS A 107 -2.52 -21.16 -5.45
C LYS A 107 -3.04 -20.29 -4.29
N PHE A 108 -3.68 -19.17 -4.62
CA PHE A 108 -4.51 -18.45 -3.67
C PHE A 108 -5.79 -19.27 -3.43
N THR A 109 -6.13 -19.48 -2.17
CA THR A 109 -7.37 -20.13 -1.72
C THR A 109 -8.26 -19.09 -1.06
N GLY A 110 -9.56 -19.36 -0.97
CA GLY A 110 -10.50 -18.46 -0.29
C GLY A 110 -10.75 -17.12 -0.97
N VAL A 111 -10.25 -16.88 -2.20
CA VAL A 111 -10.51 -15.66 -2.95
C VAL A 111 -11.59 -15.90 -4.00
N THR A 112 -12.70 -15.16 -3.91
CA THR A 112 -13.79 -15.19 -4.88
C THR A 112 -13.80 -13.89 -5.68
N LEU A 113 -13.94 -13.99 -7.00
CA LEU A 113 -14.04 -12.84 -7.90
C LEU A 113 -15.47 -12.75 -8.45
N HIS A 114 -16.10 -11.59 -8.28
CA HIS A 114 -17.48 -11.32 -8.64
C HIS A 114 -17.52 -10.55 -9.95
N ARG A 115 -17.96 -11.21 -11.02
CA ARG A 115 -18.04 -10.59 -12.34
C ARG A 115 -19.17 -9.55 -12.38
N GLU A 116 -20.26 -9.85 -11.70
CA GLU A 116 -21.42 -8.99 -11.50
C GLU A 116 -21.04 -7.62 -10.92
N ALA A 117 -19.91 -7.51 -10.20
CA ALA A 117 -19.44 -6.22 -9.72
C ALA A 117 -19.02 -5.25 -10.85
N CYS A 118 -18.68 -5.78 -12.03
CA CYS A 118 -18.43 -4.98 -13.22
C CYS A 118 -19.73 -4.45 -13.85
N GLU A 119 -20.87 -5.09 -13.60
CA GLU A 119 -22.16 -4.69 -14.16
C GLU A 119 -22.68 -3.46 -13.41
N GLY A 120 -22.64 -2.30 -14.07
CA GLY A 120 -23.01 -1.03 -13.43
C GLY A 120 -22.06 -0.55 -12.32
N MET A 121 -20.90 -1.22 -12.15
CA MET A 121 -19.83 -0.86 -11.21
C MET A 121 -20.30 -0.81 -9.75
N ARG A 122 -21.01 -1.86 -9.29
CA ARG A 122 -21.62 -1.92 -7.96
C ARG A 122 -21.16 -3.15 -7.18
N GLY A 123 -20.99 -2.99 -5.88
CA GLY A 123 -20.60 -4.08 -4.99
C GLY A 123 -19.10 -4.38 -5.01
N GLU A 124 -18.72 -5.44 -4.31
CA GLU A 124 -17.33 -5.85 -4.15
C GLU A 124 -16.92 -6.82 -5.25
N ALA A 125 -15.85 -6.48 -5.98
CA ALA A 125 -15.35 -7.33 -7.07
C ALA A 125 -14.53 -8.54 -6.56
N VAL A 126 -14.06 -8.48 -5.32
CA VAL A 126 -13.29 -9.54 -4.66
C VAL A 126 -13.80 -9.72 -3.25
N THR A 127 -14.11 -10.96 -2.86
CA THR A 127 -14.36 -11.32 -1.45
C THR A 127 -13.37 -12.38 -1.00
N ILE A 128 -13.06 -12.35 0.30
CA ILE A 128 -12.08 -13.22 0.94
C ILE A 128 -12.79 -14.09 1.97
N GLY A 129 -12.46 -15.38 2.01
CA GLY A 129 -12.96 -16.30 3.04
C GLY A 129 -12.46 -15.90 4.43
N GLU A 130 -13.28 -16.16 5.45
CA GLU A 130 -13.02 -15.71 6.84
C GLU A 130 -11.64 -16.11 7.36
N LYS A 131 -11.20 -17.33 7.05
CA LYS A 131 -9.89 -17.84 7.46
C LYS A 131 -8.74 -17.04 6.85
N GLU A 132 -8.82 -16.77 5.55
CA GLU A 132 -7.82 -16.00 4.82
C GLU A 132 -7.81 -14.53 5.25
N ALA A 133 -8.99 -13.94 5.47
CA ALA A 133 -9.13 -12.58 5.99
C ALA A 133 -8.50 -12.44 7.38
N ALA A 134 -8.82 -13.34 8.32
CA ALA A 134 -8.23 -13.35 9.66
C ALA A 134 -6.69 -13.52 9.63
N ALA A 135 -6.16 -14.25 8.64
CA ALA A 135 -4.72 -14.40 8.45
C ALA A 135 -4.05 -13.14 7.89
N ALA A 136 -4.79 -12.31 7.14
CA ALA A 136 -4.35 -11.00 6.70
C ALA A 136 -4.38 -9.98 7.85
N ASP A 137 -5.48 -9.93 8.61
CA ASP A 137 -5.65 -9.00 9.74
C ASP A 137 -4.57 -9.21 10.82
N GLY A 138 -4.27 -10.46 11.14
CA GLY A 138 -3.23 -10.79 12.12
C GLY A 138 -1.81 -10.73 11.58
N ALA A 139 -1.56 -10.19 10.38
CA ALA A 139 -0.26 -10.26 9.72
C ALA A 139 0.73 -9.17 10.13
N GLU A 140 0.23 -8.02 10.58
CA GLU A 140 1.05 -6.88 10.98
C GLU A 140 1.87 -7.21 12.24
N LEU A 141 3.10 -6.71 12.28
CA LEU A 141 3.96 -6.80 13.46
C LEU A 141 3.62 -5.67 14.42
N GLU A 142 3.58 -5.98 15.71
CA GLU A 142 3.23 -5.01 16.75
C GLU A 142 4.47 -4.24 17.20
N PRO A 143 4.36 -2.94 17.51
CA PRO A 143 5.46 -2.17 18.05
C PRO A 143 5.80 -2.60 19.49
N LEU A 144 7.08 -2.86 19.75
CA LEU A 144 7.65 -3.10 21.07
C LEU A 144 8.98 -2.36 21.22
N GLY A 145 8.92 -1.15 21.79
CA GLY A 145 10.09 -0.29 21.95
C GLY A 145 10.63 0.18 20.61
N ASP A 146 11.87 -0.17 20.29
CA ASP A 146 12.57 0.14 19.04
C ASP A 146 12.35 -0.89 17.93
N ALA A 147 11.53 -1.91 18.18
CA ALA A 147 11.36 -3.05 17.31
C ALA A 147 9.90 -3.33 16.97
N LEU A 148 9.70 -4.03 15.86
CA LEU A 148 8.44 -4.62 15.44
C LEU A 148 8.49 -6.11 15.74
N VAL A 149 7.50 -6.63 16.48
CA VAL A 149 7.52 -8.00 16.99
C VAL A 149 6.29 -8.78 16.59
N ARG A 150 6.48 -10.08 16.38
CA ARG A 150 5.39 -11.04 16.28
C ARG A 150 5.89 -12.41 16.70
N ARG A 151 5.34 -12.90 17.82
CA ARG A 151 5.77 -14.15 18.47
C ARG A 151 7.28 -14.11 18.78
N ASP A 152 8.05 -14.96 18.11
CA ASP A 152 9.49 -15.21 18.20
C ASP A 152 10.32 -14.40 17.20
N TRP A 153 9.70 -13.47 16.45
CA TRP A 153 10.38 -12.60 15.51
C TRP A 153 10.45 -11.17 16.03
N ARG A 154 11.62 -10.57 15.85
CA ARG A 154 11.89 -9.17 16.16
C ARG A 154 12.56 -8.50 14.96
N LEU A 155 12.03 -7.36 14.57
CA LEU A 155 12.53 -6.57 13.46
C LEU A 155 12.93 -5.19 13.92
N ARG A 156 14.05 -4.69 13.43
CA ARG A 156 14.50 -3.32 13.65
C ARG A 156 14.78 -2.65 12.32
N LEU A 157 14.21 -1.47 12.15
CA LEU A 157 14.45 -0.60 11.01
C LEU A 157 15.38 0.52 11.45
N ASP A 158 16.50 0.69 10.75
CA ASP A 158 17.43 1.80 10.97
C ASP A 158 17.81 2.43 9.63
N GLY A 159 16.99 3.39 9.20
CA GLY A 159 17.15 4.07 7.92
C GLY A 159 17.13 3.07 6.77
N ARG A 160 18.31 2.68 6.26
CA ARG A 160 18.48 1.72 5.15
C ARG A 160 18.74 0.28 5.60
N ALA A 161 18.87 0.01 6.89
CA ALA A 161 19.07 -1.34 7.40
C ALA A 161 17.75 -1.90 7.94
N LEU A 162 17.49 -3.16 7.61
CA LEU A 162 16.48 -3.99 8.24
C LEU A 162 17.18 -5.16 8.93
N ALA A 163 17.21 -5.15 10.25
CA ALA A 163 17.66 -6.27 11.05
C ALA A 163 16.44 -7.16 11.36
N ILE A 164 16.56 -8.44 11.04
CA ILE A 164 15.55 -9.47 11.28
C ILE A 164 16.15 -10.49 12.23
N GLU A 165 15.58 -10.63 13.41
CA GLU A 165 15.94 -11.62 14.42
C GLU A 165 14.81 -12.63 14.54
N GLY A 166 15.15 -13.91 14.44
CA GLY A 166 14.19 -15.00 14.58
C GLY A 166 14.82 -16.27 15.15
N PRO A 167 14.07 -17.37 15.21
CA PRO A 167 14.50 -18.61 15.88
C PRO A 167 15.77 -19.24 15.31
N LYS A 168 16.04 -18.97 14.02
CA LYS A 168 17.17 -19.54 13.28
C LYS A 168 18.40 -18.64 13.26
N GLY A 169 18.34 -17.50 13.94
CA GLY A 169 19.41 -16.49 13.99
C GLY A 169 18.96 -15.12 13.52
N SER A 170 19.94 -14.23 13.35
CA SER A 170 19.74 -12.88 12.86
C SER A 170 20.21 -12.72 11.41
N LYS A 171 19.56 -11.82 10.69
CA LYS A 171 19.94 -11.41 9.35
C LYS A 171 19.79 -9.91 9.22
N GLU A 172 20.78 -9.25 8.66
CA GLU A 172 20.69 -7.85 8.27
C GLU A 172 20.50 -7.74 6.76
N LEU A 173 19.63 -6.83 6.36
CA LEU A 173 19.21 -6.59 4.99
C LEU A 173 19.33 -5.11 4.66
N ARG A 174 19.82 -4.79 3.46
CA ARG A 174 19.90 -3.42 2.98
C ARG A 174 18.66 -3.07 2.17
N LEU A 175 17.87 -2.13 2.68
CA LEU A 175 16.69 -1.61 2.01
C LEU A 175 17.07 -0.76 0.79
N PRO A 176 16.24 -0.75 -0.27
CA PRO A 176 16.48 0.05 -1.47
C PRO A 176 16.55 1.55 -1.15
N ARG A 177 15.76 1.98 -0.15
CA ARG A 177 15.65 3.37 0.30
C ARG A 177 15.56 3.46 1.83
N PRO A 178 15.91 4.62 2.42
CA PRO A 178 15.72 4.83 3.84
C PRO A 178 14.22 4.80 4.19
N ILE A 179 13.87 4.06 5.24
CA ILE A 179 12.50 3.99 5.79
C ILE A 179 12.56 4.48 7.23
N ARG A 180 11.66 5.39 7.57
CA ARG A 180 11.48 5.82 8.96
C ARG A 180 10.61 4.79 9.69
N PRO A 181 11.05 4.26 10.84
CA PRO A 181 10.30 3.22 11.56
C PRO A 181 8.87 3.62 11.89
N GLU A 182 8.65 4.89 12.25
CA GLU A 182 7.33 5.42 12.61
C GLU A 182 6.34 5.53 11.45
N GLN A 183 6.81 5.38 10.21
CA GLN A 183 5.99 5.37 8.99
C GLN A 183 5.79 3.96 8.43
N ALA A 184 6.45 2.96 9.00
CA ALA A 184 6.52 1.61 8.45
C ALA A 184 5.48 0.69 9.09
N HIS A 185 4.68 0.07 8.24
CA HIS A 185 3.82 -1.06 8.59
C HIS A 185 4.45 -2.32 8.01
N VAL A 186 4.76 -3.30 8.87
CA VAL A 186 5.44 -4.52 8.44
C VAL A 186 4.49 -5.68 8.53
N LEU A 187 4.22 -6.32 7.40
CA LEU A 187 3.36 -7.48 7.29
C LEU A 187 4.20 -8.73 7.09
N LEU A 188 3.91 -9.78 7.83
CA LEU A 188 4.58 -11.07 7.71
C LEU A 188 3.58 -12.18 7.38
N SER A 189 3.87 -12.95 6.33
CA SER A 189 3.01 -14.08 5.98
C SER A 189 2.99 -15.12 7.12
N PRO A 190 1.88 -15.87 7.31
CA PRO A 190 1.77 -16.87 8.37
C PRO A 190 2.89 -17.93 8.31
N GLN A 191 3.31 -18.28 7.10
CA GLN A 191 4.40 -19.22 6.84
C GLN A 191 5.79 -18.59 6.97
N ARG A 192 5.89 -17.28 7.22
CA ARG A 192 7.13 -16.50 7.39
C ARG A 192 8.02 -16.55 6.16
N ARG A 193 7.39 -16.54 4.98
CA ARG A 193 8.09 -16.67 3.69
C ARG A 193 8.12 -15.38 2.90
N LEU A 194 7.24 -14.44 3.21
CA LEU A 194 7.21 -13.11 2.65
C LEU A 194 7.03 -12.10 3.78
N LEU A 195 7.87 -11.08 3.76
CA LEU A 195 7.74 -9.88 4.56
C LEU A 195 7.51 -8.70 3.64
N LEU A 196 6.53 -7.86 3.92
CA LEU A 196 6.24 -6.64 3.19
C LEU A 196 6.39 -5.44 4.11
N ILE A 197 6.99 -4.38 3.62
CA ILE A 197 7.11 -3.10 4.31
C ILE A 197 6.28 -2.09 3.54
N LEU A 198 5.17 -1.67 4.13
CA LEU A 198 4.36 -0.56 3.64
C LEU A 198 4.82 0.70 4.36
N VAL A 199 4.85 1.81 3.64
CA VAL A 199 5.23 3.11 4.18
C VAL A 199 4.09 4.08 3.95
N SER A 200 3.63 4.69 5.04
CA SER A 200 2.62 5.74 5.04
C SER A 200 3.30 7.11 5.02
N SER A 201 3.01 7.91 4.00
CA SER A 201 3.46 9.31 3.92
C SER A 201 2.67 10.19 4.88
N GLN A 202 3.17 11.42 5.12
CA GLN A 202 2.45 12.40 5.96
C GLN A 202 1.12 12.85 5.34
N ASP A 203 0.98 12.73 4.02
CA ASP A 203 -0.23 13.11 3.29
C ASP A 203 -1.25 11.94 3.19
N GLY A 204 -0.99 10.82 3.88
CA GLY A 204 -1.87 9.65 3.91
C GLY A 204 -1.67 8.67 2.76
N ASP A 205 -0.80 8.97 1.79
CA ASP A 205 -0.47 8.04 0.71
C ASP A 205 0.40 6.87 1.21
N GLN A 206 -0.02 5.64 0.90
CA GLN A 206 0.70 4.41 1.24
C GLN A 206 1.36 3.80 0.01
N SER A 207 2.55 3.24 0.20
CA SER A 207 3.25 2.47 -0.83
C SER A 207 3.96 1.26 -0.25
N ILE A 208 4.13 0.20 -1.05
CA ILE A 208 5.01 -0.91 -0.68
C ILE A 208 6.45 -0.47 -0.96
N ALA A 209 7.23 -0.27 0.10
CA ALA A 209 8.60 0.21 0.01
C ALA A 209 9.63 -0.89 -0.20
N ALA A 210 9.32 -2.11 0.25
CA ALA A 210 10.15 -3.28 0.02
C ALA A 210 9.34 -4.54 0.32
N GLY A 211 9.82 -5.67 -0.17
CA GLY A 211 9.54 -6.93 0.49
C GLY A 211 10.66 -7.94 0.35
N PHE A 212 10.64 -8.88 1.27
CA PHE A 212 11.70 -9.85 1.49
C PHE A 212 11.14 -11.27 1.45
N ALA A 213 11.71 -12.10 0.59
CA ALA A 213 11.35 -13.50 0.50
C ALA A 213 12.40 -14.38 1.19
N SER A 214 12.00 -15.12 2.22
CA SER A 214 12.98 -15.89 3.03
C SER A 214 13.66 -17.02 2.24
N LYS A 215 13.02 -17.53 1.19
CA LYS A 215 13.56 -18.61 0.35
C LYS A 215 14.69 -18.15 -0.57
N SER A 216 14.49 -17.03 -1.28
CA SER A 216 15.51 -16.49 -2.19
C SER A 216 16.51 -15.59 -1.46
N GLY A 217 16.12 -15.06 -0.30
CA GLY A 217 16.91 -14.06 0.41
C GLY A 217 16.94 -12.70 -0.29
N GLU A 218 16.12 -12.52 -1.33
CA GLU A 218 16.06 -11.32 -2.15
C GLU A 218 15.18 -10.26 -1.49
N ILE A 219 15.58 -9.01 -1.71
CA ILE A 219 14.78 -7.81 -1.42
C ILE A 219 14.33 -7.27 -2.77
N ALA A 220 13.02 -7.13 -2.93
CA ALA A 220 12.43 -6.50 -4.10
C ALA A 220 11.91 -5.11 -3.71
N ASP A 221 12.17 -4.13 -4.58
CA ASP A 221 11.47 -2.86 -4.60
C ASP A 221 10.18 -3.05 -5.41
N PHE A 222 9.06 -2.59 -4.88
CA PHE A 222 7.71 -2.83 -5.43
C PHE A 222 6.98 -1.53 -5.81
N GLN A 223 7.73 -0.43 -5.89
CA GLN A 223 7.27 0.88 -6.36
C GLN A 223 7.09 0.93 -7.88
#